data_AF-A0A8I0S4Q7-F1
#
_entry.id   AF-A0A8I0S4Q7-F1
#
_cell.length_a   1.000
_cell.length_b   1.000
_cell.length_c   1.000
_cell.angle_alpha   90.00
_cell.angle_beta   90.00
_cell.angle_gamma   90.00
#
_symmetry.space_group_name_H-M   'P 1'
#
loop_
_entity.id
_entity.type
_entity.pdbx_description
1 polymer ?
#
loop_
_entity_poly.entity_id
_entity_poly.type
_entity_poly.pdbx_seq_one_letter_code
_entity_poly.pdbx_strand_id
1 'polypeptide(L)'
;MIELMPRCLQALSSFFHTVKGQCTDISLIDSTKIKVCDNRRIHRHKVFKGLAERGKTSMDWFYGFKLHLIINNLGEIVSLKIKAGNVHDVRVVNELSRDIIGLLLGDKGYVSKKLETEPAQSHGRFRCFA
;
A
#
# COMPACT_ATOMS: atom_id res chain seq x y z
N MET A 1 -16.89 14.65 -10.46
CA MET A 1 -16.46 13.59 -9.52
C MET A 1 -14.94 13.49 -9.38
N ILE A 2 -14.18 13.43 -10.49
CA ILE A 2 -12.69 13.30 -10.43
C ILE A 2 -12.03 14.48 -9.67
N GLU A 3 -12.54 15.70 -9.82
CA GLU A 3 -12.00 16.89 -9.14
C GLU A 3 -12.13 16.87 -7.62
N LEU A 4 -13.04 16.06 -7.07
CA LEU A 4 -13.22 15.88 -5.62
C LEU A 4 -12.34 14.78 -5.06
N MET A 5 -11.80 13.89 -5.90
CA MET A 5 -11.00 12.75 -5.47
C MET A 5 -9.77 13.14 -4.64
N PRO A 6 -9.05 14.25 -4.89
CA PRO A 6 -7.95 14.67 -4.02
C PRO A 6 -8.40 14.93 -2.59
N ARG A 7 -9.56 15.60 -2.42
CA ARG A 7 -10.13 15.87 -1.10
C ARG A 7 -10.56 14.58 -0.42
N CYS A 8 -11.20 13.67 -1.15
CA CYS A 8 -11.58 12.36 -0.61
C CYS A 8 -10.35 11.54 -0.21
N LEU A 9 -9.28 11.55 -1.01
CA LEU A 9 -8.04 10.82 -0.73
C LEU A 9 -7.34 11.39 0.52
N GLN A 10 -7.33 12.72 0.68
CA GLN A 10 -6.79 13.38 1.86
C GLN A 10 -7.63 13.09 3.11
N ALA A 11 -8.97 13.16 3.00
CA ALA A 11 -9.88 12.83 4.09
C ALA A 11 -9.74 11.36 4.50
N LEU A 12 -9.66 10.45 3.54
CA LEU A 12 -9.45 9.03 3.75
C LEU A 12 -8.10 8.76 4.45
N SER A 13 -7.02 9.37 3.96
CA SER A 13 -5.71 9.26 4.60
C SER A 13 -5.76 9.75 6.05
N SER A 14 -6.41 10.89 6.30
CA SER A 14 -6.54 11.47 7.64
C SER A 14 -7.35 10.56 8.56
N PHE A 15 -8.49 10.05 8.08
CA PHE A 15 -9.32 9.09 8.81
C PHE A 15 -8.51 7.85 9.20
N PHE A 16 -7.75 7.26 8.28
CA PHE A 16 -6.92 6.10 8.58
C PHE A 16 -5.80 6.39 9.58
N HIS A 17 -5.27 7.61 9.62
CA HIS A 17 -4.34 8.00 10.67
C HIS A 17 -5.00 8.12 12.06
N THR A 18 -6.31 8.36 12.12
CA THR A 18 -7.06 8.42 13.39
C THR A 18 -7.52 7.07 13.91
N VAL A 19 -7.77 6.08 13.03
CA VAL A 19 -8.30 4.76 13.41
C VAL A 19 -7.21 3.69 13.56
N LYS A 20 -6.01 4.07 14.01
CA LYS A 20 -4.92 3.12 14.17
C LYS A 20 -5.14 2.21 15.38
N GLY A 21 -5.07 0.90 15.13
CA GLY A 21 -5.02 -0.12 16.16
C GLY A 21 -3.61 -0.35 16.68
N GLN A 22 -3.49 -1.29 17.62
CA GLN A 22 -2.19 -1.70 18.16
C GLN A 22 -1.54 -2.76 17.27
N CYS A 23 -0.21 -2.74 17.19
CA CYS A 23 0.52 -3.85 16.59
C CYS A 23 0.38 -5.08 17.51
N THR A 24 0.06 -6.23 16.92
CA THR A 24 0.04 -7.53 17.60
C THR A 24 1.16 -8.42 17.06
N ASP A 25 1.28 -9.64 17.58
CA ASP A 25 2.31 -10.60 17.14
C ASP A 25 2.16 -11.05 15.68
N ILE A 26 1.00 -10.84 15.06
CA ILE A 26 0.72 -11.24 13.68
C ILE A 26 0.02 -10.08 12.95
N SER A 27 0.64 -9.64 11.86
CA SER A 27 0.11 -8.61 10.96
C SER A 27 0.09 -9.09 9.52
N LEU A 28 -0.82 -8.54 8.72
CA LEU A 28 -1.03 -8.86 7.30
C LEU A 28 -0.80 -7.59 6.46
N ILE A 29 -0.07 -7.69 5.36
CA ILE A 29 0.15 -6.62 4.38
C ILE A 29 -0.46 -6.96 3.03
N ASP A 30 -1.24 -6.03 2.47
CA ASP A 30 -1.76 -6.13 1.12
C ASP A 30 -1.83 -4.76 0.41
N SER A 31 -1.82 -4.78 -0.93
CA SER A 31 -1.97 -3.58 -1.77
C SER A 31 -3.26 -3.61 -2.58
N THR A 32 -4.04 -2.54 -2.50
CA THR A 32 -5.23 -2.34 -3.32
C THR A 32 -5.03 -1.18 -4.31
N LYS A 33 -5.44 -1.36 -5.58
CA LYS A 33 -5.41 -0.28 -6.57
C LYS A 33 -6.52 0.75 -6.35
N ILE A 34 -6.16 2.04 -6.40
CA ILE A 34 -7.08 3.17 -6.46
C ILE A 34 -7.03 3.75 -7.86
N LYS A 35 -7.99 3.37 -8.72
CA LYS A 35 -8.11 3.89 -10.09
C LYS A 35 -8.69 5.31 -10.05
N VAL A 36 -7.95 6.29 -10.60
CA VAL A 36 -8.40 7.70 -10.64
C VAL A 36 -9.00 8.09 -11.98
N CYS A 37 -8.65 7.39 -13.05
CA CYS A 37 -9.32 7.54 -14.35
C CYS A 37 -9.22 6.26 -15.19
N ASP A 38 -9.98 6.23 -16.27
CA ASP A 38 -9.85 5.20 -17.28
C ASP A 38 -8.55 5.35 -18.10
N ASN A 39 -7.98 4.22 -18.52
CA ASN A 39 -6.74 4.21 -19.30
C ASN A 39 -6.88 5.01 -20.61
N ARG A 40 -8.06 5.01 -21.23
CA ARG A 40 -8.35 5.79 -22.46
C ARG A 40 -8.29 7.30 -22.24
N ARG A 41 -8.42 7.77 -20.99
CA ARG A 41 -8.54 9.20 -20.64
C ARG A 41 -7.30 9.78 -19.95
N ILE A 42 -6.23 8.99 -19.80
CA ILE A 42 -5.00 9.41 -19.10
C ILE A 42 -4.44 10.71 -19.69
N HIS A 43 -4.34 10.81 -21.02
CA HIS A 43 -3.78 11.99 -21.69
C HIS A 43 -4.56 13.29 -21.45
N ARG A 44 -5.84 13.19 -21.05
CA ARG A 44 -6.69 14.33 -20.71
C ARG A 44 -6.82 14.56 -19.20
N HIS A 45 -6.25 13.68 -18.38
CA HIS A 45 -6.35 13.76 -16.93
C HIS A 45 -5.43 14.87 -16.40
N LYS A 46 -6.02 15.84 -15.68
CA LYS A 46 -5.31 16.99 -15.12
C LYS A 46 -5.19 16.95 -13.59
N VAL A 47 -6.13 16.31 -12.91
CA VAL A 47 -6.29 16.42 -11.44
C VAL A 47 -5.11 15.82 -10.67
N PHE A 48 -4.65 14.64 -11.04
CA PHE A 48 -3.49 13.97 -10.42
C PHE A 48 -2.26 13.93 -11.34
N LYS A 49 -2.14 14.89 -12.26
CA LYS A 49 -1.00 14.95 -13.19
C LYS A 49 0.31 15.08 -12.40
N GLY A 50 1.25 14.16 -12.63
CA GLY A 50 2.54 14.10 -11.93
C GLY A 50 2.48 13.45 -10.54
N LEU A 51 1.30 13.02 -10.06
CA LEU A 51 1.12 12.31 -8.80
C LEU A 51 0.67 10.86 -9.03
N ALA A 52 -0.34 10.67 -9.88
CA ALA A 52 -0.81 9.35 -10.27
C ALA A 52 0.01 8.82 -11.44
N GLU A 53 0.29 7.51 -11.41
CA GLU A 53 1.04 6.81 -12.44
C GLU A 53 0.32 5.55 -12.90
N ARG A 54 0.73 5.05 -14.07
CA ARG A 54 0.17 3.82 -14.62
C ARG A 54 0.78 2.60 -13.91
N GLY A 55 -0.07 1.85 -13.22
CA GLY A 55 0.28 0.59 -12.56
C GLY A 55 -0.28 -0.63 -13.27
N LYS A 56 0.32 -1.80 -13.02
CA LYS A 56 -0.19 -3.09 -13.51
C LYS A 56 -0.61 -3.95 -12.31
N THR A 57 -1.81 -4.50 -12.40
CA THR A 57 -2.29 -5.59 -11.53
C THR A 57 -2.31 -6.89 -12.34
N SER A 58 -2.51 -8.04 -11.68
CA SER A 58 -2.64 -9.34 -12.35
C SER A 58 -3.74 -9.33 -13.42
N MET A 59 -4.80 -8.55 -13.20
CA MET A 59 -5.97 -8.50 -14.07
C MET A 59 -5.89 -7.44 -15.17
N ASP A 60 -5.36 -6.24 -14.87
CA ASP A 60 -5.33 -5.13 -15.84
C ASP A 60 -4.37 -4.00 -15.44
N TRP A 61 -4.05 -3.14 -16.40
CA TRP A 61 -3.45 -1.84 -16.20
C TRP A 61 -4.45 -0.85 -15.60
N PHE A 62 -3.98 0.04 -14.74
CA PHE A 62 -4.77 1.13 -14.20
C PHE A 62 -3.93 2.41 -14.12
N TYR A 63 -4.59 3.56 -14.09
CA TYR A 63 -3.95 4.83 -13.79
C TYR A 63 -4.45 5.35 -12.44
N GLY A 64 -3.53 5.61 -11.52
CA GLY A 64 -3.87 6.02 -10.16
C GLY A 64 -2.79 5.69 -9.15
N PHE A 65 -3.24 5.20 -7.99
CA PHE A 65 -2.42 4.94 -6.81
C PHE A 65 -2.54 3.49 -6.35
N LYS A 66 -1.57 3.02 -5.57
CA LYS A 66 -1.67 1.83 -4.74
C LYS A 66 -1.82 2.26 -3.28
N LEU A 67 -2.79 1.65 -2.61
CA LEU A 67 -2.98 1.72 -1.18
C LEU A 67 -2.37 0.47 -0.56
N HIS A 68 -1.30 0.65 0.21
CA HIS A 68 -0.67 -0.42 0.97
C HIS A 68 -1.15 -0.31 2.41
N LEU A 69 -1.65 -1.43 2.95
CA LEU A 69 -2.24 -1.48 4.28
C LEU A 69 -1.61 -2.63 5.06
N ILE A 70 -1.25 -2.36 6.31
CA ILE A 70 -0.94 -3.38 7.31
C ILE A 70 -2.08 -3.42 8.32
N ILE A 71 -2.68 -4.60 8.48
CA ILE A 71 -3.70 -4.86 9.50
C ILE A 71 -3.18 -5.87 10.52
N ASN A 72 -3.62 -5.77 11.76
CA ASN A 72 -3.36 -6.81 12.76
C ASN A 72 -4.34 -7.99 12.59
N ASN A 73 -4.12 -9.06 13.34
CA ASN A 73 -4.99 -10.24 13.35
C ASN A 73 -6.42 -9.99 13.85
N LEU A 74 -6.71 -8.80 14.43
CA LEU A 74 -8.04 -8.37 14.86
C LEU A 74 -8.76 -7.55 13.78
N GLY A 75 -8.10 -7.27 12.65
CA GLY A 75 -8.63 -6.46 11.55
C GLY A 75 -8.47 -4.95 11.74
N GLU A 76 -7.69 -4.51 12.74
CA GLU A 76 -7.40 -3.09 12.95
C GLU A 76 -6.24 -2.63 12.07
N ILE A 77 -6.28 -1.37 11.65
CA ILE A 77 -5.26 -0.79 10.79
C ILE A 77 -4.05 -0.39 11.64
N VAL A 78 -2.88 -0.96 11.35
CA VAL A 78 -1.64 -0.62 12.05
C VAL A 78 -0.85 0.45 11.29
N SER A 79 -0.69 0.26 9.98
CA SER A 79 0.10 1.15 9.13
C SER A 79 -0.49 1.23 7.73
N LEU A 80 -0.37 2.38 7.09
CA LEU A 80 -0.96 2.64 5.77
C LEU A 80 -0.09 3.58 4.96
N LYS A 81 -0.02 3.34 3.65
CA LYS A 81 0.67 4.24 2.72
C LYS A 81 0.05 4.24 1.34
N ILE A 82 -0.12 5.44 0.79
CA ILE A 82 -0.55 5.64 -0.60
C ILE A 82 0.67 6.00 -1.44
N LYS A 83 0.87 5.28 -2.55
CA LYS A 83 1.95 5.54 -3.52
C LYS A 83 1.40 5.53 -4.95
N ALA A 84 2.15 6.10 -5.89
CA ALA A 84 1.77 6.07 -7.30
C ALA A 84 1.66 4.63 -7.81
N GLY A 85 0.78 4.38 -8.79
CA GLY A 85 0.40 3.03 -9.23
C GLY A 85 1.56 2.15 -9.73
N ASN A 86 2.65 2.77 -10.20
CA ASN A 86 3.85 2.09 -10.70
C ASN A 86 4.88 1.74 -9.61
N VAL A 87 4.65 2.15 -8.36
CA VAL A 87 5.57 1.83 -7.26
C VAL A 87 5.48 0.34 -6.94
N HIS A 88 6.64 -0.31 -6.91
CA HIS A 88 6.76 -1.72 -6.53
C HIS A 88 6.52 -1.90 -5.03
N ASP A 89 5.76 -2.94 -4.69
CA ASP A 89 5.26 -3.18 -3.33
C ASP A 89 6.40 -3.39 -2.33
N VAL A 90 7.47 -4.06 -2.77
CA VAL A 90 8.78 -4.22 -2.09
C VAL A 90 9.33 -2.90 -1.52
N ARG A 91 9.22 -1.79 -2.25
CA ARG A 91 9.80 -0.50 -1.81
C ARG A 91 9.03 0.10 -0.64
N VAL A 92 7.78 -0.29 -0.47
CA VAL A 92 6.87 0.27 0.53
C VAL A 92 6.94 -0.50 1.85
N VAL A 93 7.30 -1.80 1.80
CA VAL A 93 7.43 -2.67 2.98
C VAL A 93 8.32 -2.04 4.04
N ASN A 94 9.56 -1.68 3.68
CA ASN A 94 10.54 -1.13 4.64
C ASN A 94 10.07 0.16 5.33
N GLU A 95 9.21 0.94 4.67
CA GLU A 95 8.66 2.15 5.25
C GLU A 95 7.44 1.86 6.13
N LEU A 96 6.64 0.85 5.79
CA LEU A 96 5.43 0.47 6.52
C LEU A 96 5.71 -0.40 7.74
N SER A 97 6.77 -1.22 7.69
CA SER A 97 7.07 -2.25 8.68
C SER A 97 7.89 -1.76 9.87
N ARG A 98 8.32 -0.48 9.90
CA ARG A 98 9.26 0.05 10.91
C ARG A 98 8.79 -0.16 12.35
N ASP A 99 7.49 -0.01 12.57
CA ASP A 99 6.86 -0.10 13.89
C ASP A 99 6.11 -1.43 14.08
N ILE A 100 6.32 -2.40 13.17
CA ILE A 100 5.71 -3.72 13.24
C ILE A 100 6.62 -4.66 14.02
N ILE A 101 6.04 -5.31 15.03
CA ILE A 101 6.68 -6.31 15.87
C ILE A 101 6.05 -7.67 15.55
N GLY A 102 6.83 -8.74 15.56
CA GLY A 102 6.32 -10.09 15.32
C GLY A 102 6.27 -10.48 13.83
N LEU A 103 5.28 -11.29 13.46
CA LEU A 103 5.16 -11.92 12.16
C LEU A 103 4.37 -11.04 11.18
N LEU A 104 5.01 -10.59 10.10
CA LEU A 104 4.33 -9.87 9.03
C LEU A 104 4.13 -10.77 7.82
N LEU A 105 2.86 -10.96 7.45
CA LEU A 105 2.37 -11.85 6.41
C LEU A 105 1.96 -11.08 5.16
N GLY A 106 2.41 -11.48 3.99
CA GLY A 106 2.02 -10.80 2.74
C GLY A 106 2.12 -11.70 1.51
N ASP A 107 1.58 -11.19 0.40
CA ASP A 107 1.68 -11.82 -0.93
C ASP A 107 3.14 -11.83 -1.42
N LYS A 108 3.48 -12.79 -2.28
CA LYS A 108 4.77 -12.94 -2.96
C LYS A 108 5.23 -11.67 -3.67
N GLY A 109 4.31 -10.81 -4.10
CA GLY A 109 4.62 -9.48 -4.66
C GLY A 109 5.43 -8.57 -3.72
N TYR A 110 5.41 -8.86 -2.41
CA TYR A 110 6.18 -8.16 -1.39
C TYR A 110 7.57 -8.77 -1.13
N VAL A 111 7.89 -9.94 -1.69
CA VAL A 111 9.21 -10.57 -1.56
C VAL A 111 10.20 -9.98 -2.56
N SER A 112 11.39 -9.64 -2.08
CA SER A 112 12.56 -9.47 -2.94
C SER A 112 13.71 -10.32 -2.40
N LYS A 113 14.65 -10.73 -3.26
CA LYS A 113 15.88 -11.43 -2.84
C LYS A 113 16.64 -10.71 -1.71
N LYS A 114 16.48 -9.39 -1.60
CA LYS A 114 17.09 -8.56 -0.55
C LYS A 114 16.32 -8.60 0.78
N LEU A 115 14.99 -8.70 0.72
CA LEU A 115 14.11 -8.85 1.90
C LEU A 115 14.18 -10.25 2.53
N GLU A 116 14.65 -11.25 1.79
CA GLU A 116 14.92 -12.59 2.33
C GLU A 116 16.18 -12.62 3.21
N THR A 117 17.14 -11.72 2.94
CA THR A 117 18.43 -11.67 3.66
C THR A 117 18.47 -10.63 4.77
N GLU A 118 17.67 -9.57 4.66
CA GLU A 118 17.49 -8.57 5.72
C GLU A 118 16.24 -8.95 6.55
N PRO A 119 16.38 -9.44 7.81
CA PRO A 119 15.25 -9.37 8.73
C PRO A 119 14.83 -7.91 8.80
N ALA A 120 13.52 -7.63 8.65
CA ALA A 120 12.99 -6.30 8.86
C ALA A 120 13.65 -5.72 10.12
N GLN A 121 14.23 -4.53 10.04
CA GLN A 121 15.06 -3.92 11.10
C GLN A 121 14.25 -3.55 12.38
N SER A 122 13.16 -4.25 12.65
CA SER A 122 12.21 -4.05 13.73
C SER A 122 11.73 -5.43 14.22
N HIS A 123 12.47 -6.06 15.15
CA HIS A 123 12.04 -7.16 16.04
C HIS A 123 11.05 -8.24 15.52
N GLY A 124 10.99 -8.47 14.20
CA GLY A 124 9.86 -9.10 13.55
C GLY A 124 10.29 -9.91 12.33
N ARG A 125 9.67 -11.08 12.16
CA ARG A 125 9.98 -12.03 11.09
C ARG A 125 9.01 -11.80 9.95
N PHE A 126 9.50 -11.41 8.78
CA PHE A 126 8.66 -11.34 7.58
C PHE A 126 8.49 -12.75 7.01
N ARG A 127 7.26 -13.19 6.74
CA ARG A 127 6.97 -14.43 6.01
C ARG A 127 5.95 -14.15 4.93
N CYS A 128 6.28 -14.52 3.70
CA CYS A 128 5.29 -14.49 2.63
C CYS A 128 4.55 -15.82 2.52
N PHE A 129 3.26 -15.72 2.23
CA PHE A 129 2.41 -16.84 1.88
C PHE A 129 1.97 -16.64 0.43
N ALA A 130 2.00 -17.73 -0.34
CA ALA A 130 1.61 -17.80 -1.75
C ALA A 130 0.18 -18.33 -1.88
#